data_AF-A0A8T1XCA5-F1
#
_entry.id   AF-A0A8T1XCA5-F1
#
_cell.length_a   1.000
_cell.length_b   1.000
_cell.length_c   1.000
_cell.angle_alpha   90.00
_cell.angle_beta   90.00
_cell.angle_gamma   90.00
#
_symmetry.space_group_name_H-M   'P 1'
#
loop_
_entity.id
_entity.type
_entity.pdbx_description
1 polymer ?
#
loop_
_entity_poly.entity_id
_entity_poly.type
_entity_poly.pdbx_seq_one_letter_code
_entity_poly.pdbx_strand_id
1 'polypeptide(L)'
;MCRASTRRNTSVTSDYFTTIDPYFSVDNMAEDSVVKRSADQRRPLQGEPICIVCGRYGEYVCDATDDDVCSLECRDLCQVKHQQQTQQSLQLQEQQAERADILRRKLGIQVVLKTASGAGSVVRETQLLPIPMVDFAQEQGTAKLPQELLMNLTANNFERPTPVQMQTIPCVLQGHNVLALKPTMTVDSITKSSNYLLCF
;
A
#
# COMPACT_ATOMS: atom_id res chain seq x y z
N MET A 1 -1.67 -12.42 18.17
CA MET A 1 -2.34 -12.63 19.47
C MET A 1 -3.78 -12.14 19.30
N CYS A 2 -4.58 -12.00 20.36
CA CYS A 2 -5.88 -11.33 20.28
C CYS A 2 -5.93 -10.27 21.38
N ARG A 3 -6.55 -9.14 21.08
CA ARG A 3 -6.84 -8.09 22.07
C ARG A 3 -8.32 -8.09 22.41
N ALA A 4 -8.67 -7.68 23.63
CA ALA A 4 -10.08 -7.49 24.00
C ALA A 4 -10.72 -6.42 23.11
N SER A 5 -11.97 -6.62 22.69
CA SER A 5 -12.70 -5.66 21.87
C SER A 5 -13.04 -4.44 22.72
N THR A 6 -12.28 -3.35 22.53
CA THR A 6 -12.49 -2.07 23.22
C THR A 6 -13.56 -1.20 22.57
N ARG A 7 -14.27 -1.72 21.55
CA ARG A 7 -15.46 -1.08 20.95
C ARG A 7 -16.65 -1.20 21.89
N ARG A 8 -16.48 -0.75 23.14
CA ARG A 8 -17.55 -0.62 24.12
C ARG A 8 -18.43 0.57 23.73
N ASN A 9 -19.72 0.27 23.69
CA ASN A 9 -20.81 1.19 23.48
C ASN A 9 -20.67 2.44 24.38
N THR A 10 -20.51 3.64 23.80
CA THR A 10 -20.54 4.93 24.50
C THR A 10 -21.99 5.36 24.80
N SER A 11 -22.77 4.48 25.41
CA SER A 11 -24.08 4.83 25.93
C SER A 11 -24.45 3.88 27.07
N VAL A 12 -24.21 4.33 28.29
CA VAL A 12 -25.13 4.38 29.46
C VAL A 12 -24.26 4.84 30.64
N THR A 13 -24.08 6.16 30.79
CA THR A 13 -23.92 6.75 32.12
C THR A 13 -25.34 7.01 32.62
N SER A 14 -25.87 6.12 33.45
CA SER A 14 -27.04 6.42 34.25
C SER A 14 -26.69 6.15 35.69
N ASP A 15 -26.56 7.24 36.41
CA ASP A 15 -26.37 7.32 37.84
C ASP A 15 -27.43 6.50 38.57
N TYR A 16 -27.03 5.58 39.44
CA TYR A 16 -27.88 5.19 40.55
C TYR A 16 -27.10 5.13 41.85
N PHE A 17 -27.61 5.92 42.77
CA PHE A 17 -27.07 6.29 44.06
C PHE A 17 -27.27 5.15 45.07
N THR A 18 -26.20 4.94 45.85
CA THR A 18 -26.04 4.23 47.12
C THR A 18 -27.29 3.70 47.83
N THR A 19 -27.38 2.37 47.95
CA THR A 19 -27.83 1.73 49.20
C THR A 19 -26.99 0.47 49.44
N ILE A 20 -26.32 0.43 50.60
CA ILE A 20 -25.41 -0.62 51.05
C ILE A 20 -26.25 -1.81 51.53
N ASP A 21 -26.11 -2.97 50.90
CA ASP A 21 -26.72 -4.22 51.34
C ASP A 21 -25.65 -5.08 52.07
N PRO A 22 -25.79 -5.39 53.38
CA PRO A 22 -24.71 -5.95 54.20
C PRO A 22 -24.59 -7.49 54.13
N TYR A 23 -25.01 -8.12 53.05
CA TYR A 23 -24.85 -9.57 52.83
C TYR A 23 -24.10 -9.88 51.53
N PHE A 24 -22.97 -9.18 51.31
CA PHE A 24 -22.09 -9.43 50.16
C PHE A 24 -21.12 -10.57 50.50
N SER A 25 -21.51 -11.79 50.18
CA SER A 25 -20.61 -12.94 50.20
C SER A 25 -19.54 -12.76 49.12
N VAL A 26 -18.32 -12.48 49.57
CA VAL A 26 -17.10 -12.52 48.77
C VAL A 26 -16.81 -13.99 48.49
N ASP A 27 -17.10 -14.46 47.28
CA ASP A 27 -16.42 -15.60 46.63
C ASP A 27 -17.00 -15.83 45.22
N ASN A 28 -16.34 -15.24 44.23
CA ASN A 28 -15.98 -15.86 42.95
C ASN A 28 -15.25 -14.79 42.13
N MET A 29 -13.94 -14.67 42.35
CA MET A 29 -13.06 -14.12 41.33
C MET A 29 -13.08 -15.10 40.16
N ALA A 30 -14.08 -14.99 39.29
CA ALA A 30 -14.09 -15.68 38.02
C ALA A 30 -12.83 -15.19 37.28
N GLU A 31 -11.79 -16.02 37.27
CA GLU A 31 -10.71 -15.88 36.32
C GLU A 31 -11.34 -15.63 34.96
N ASP A 32 -10.94 -14.54 34.27
CA ASP A 32 -11.32 -14.25 32.89
C ASP A 32 -10.82 -15.40 32.01
N SER A 33 -11.57 -16.48 31.99
CA SER A 33 -11.24 -17.68 31.25
C SER A 33 -11.46 -17.36 29.79
N VAL A 34 -10.39 -17.35 29.01
CA VAL A 34 -10.45 -17.08 27.58
C VAL A 34 -11.43 -18.06 26.92
N VAL A 35 -12.41 -17.54 26.18
CA VAL A 35 -13.44 -18.35 25.54
C VAL A 35 -12.80 -19.21 24.44
N LYS A 36 -12.78 -20.53 24.63
CA LYS A 36 -12.13 -21.46 23.70
C LYS A 36 -13.01 -21.77 22.50
N ARG A 37 -14.29 -22.06 22.72
CA ARG A 37 -15.24 -22.47 21.67
C ARG A 37 -16.34 -21.43 21.48
N SER A 38 -16.81 -21.31 20.25
CA SER A 38 -17.91 -20.37 19.96
C SER A 38 -19.19 -20.69 20.73
N ALA A 39 -19.45 -21.98 21.00
CA ALA A 39 -20.64 -22.47 21.69
C ALA A 39 -20.84 -21.87 23.10
N ASP A 40 -19.75 -21.46 23.74
CA ASP A 40 -19.74 -20.97 25.12
C ASP A 40 -19.92 -19.44 25.19
N GLN A 41 -20.00 -18.74 24.05
CA GLN A 41 -20.19 -17.29 24.00
C GLN A 41 -21.68 -16.90 23.89
N ARG A 42 -22.09 -15.82 24.54
CA ARG A 42 -23.45 -15.27 24.47
C ARG A 42 -23.80 -14.66 23.09
N ARG A 43 -25.09 -14.36 22.90
CA ARG A 43 -25.58 -13.54 21.77
C ARG A 43 -25.18 -12.06 21.97
N PRO A 44 -24.90 -11.32 20.87
CA PRO A 44 -24.67 -9.89 20.94
C PRO A 44 -25.97 -9.15 21.29
N LEU A 45 -25.86 -8.08 22.08
CA LEU A 45 -26.91 -7.10 22.30
C LEU A 45 -26.88 -6.04 21.19
N GLN A 46 -27.89 -5.18 21.16
CA GLN A 46 -27.98 -4.11 20.17
C GLN A 46 -26.76 -3.17 20.28
N GLY A 47 -26.05 -2.97 19.16
CA GLY A 47 -24.88 -2.10 19.08
C GLY A 47 -23.56 -2.75 19.50
N GLU A 48 -23.55 -4.01 19.90
CA GLU A 48 -22.31 -4.73 20.24
C GLU A 48 -21.60 -5.34 19.03
N PRO A 49 -20.26 -5.52 19.09
CA PRO A 49 -19.49 -6.21 18.06
C PRO A 49 -19.97 -7.65 17.86
N ILE A 50 -19.94 -8.09 16.60
CA ILE A 50 -20.41 -9.40 16.16
C ILE A 50 -19.23 -10.18 15.59
N CYS A 51 -19.07 -11.42 16.04
CA CYS A 51 -18.04 -12.32 15.54
C CYS A 51 -18.21 -12.59 14.03
N ILE A 52 -17.18 -12.30 13.25
CA ILE A 52 -17.17 -12.47 11.78
C ILE A 52 -17.40 -13.91 11.32
N VAL A 53 -17.14 -14.89 12.19
CA VAL A 53 -17.24 -16.32 11.85
C VAL A 53 -18.63 -16.90 12.13
N CYS A 54 -19.24 -16.56 13.27
CA CYS A 54 -20.44 -17.27 13.75
C CYS A 54 -21.59 -16.37 14.24
N GLY A 55 -21.40 -15.05 14.29
CA GLY A 55 -22.46 -14.11 14.68
C GLY A 55 -22.75 -13.99 16.19
N ARG A 56 -21.93 -14.60 17.06
CA ARG A 56 -21.99 -14.40 18.52
C ARG A 56 -21.28 -13.11 18.93
N TYR A 57 -21.35 -12.73 20.21
CA TYR A 57 -20.70 -11.52 20.70
C TYR A 57 -19.18 -11.55 20.44
N GLY A 58 -18.67 -10.51 19.77
CA GLY A 58 -17.28 -10.37 19.35
C GLY A 58 -16.39 -9.83 20.48
N GLU A 59 -16.10 -10.67 21.46
CA GLU A 59 -15.29 -10.32 22.64
C GLU A 59 -13.84 -9.90 22.30
N TYR A 60 -13.25 -10.46 21.25
CA TYR A 60 -11.85 -10.28 20.91
C TYR A 60 -11.68 -9.71 19.50
N VAL A 61 -10.56 -9.04 19.24
CA VAL A 61 -10.12 -8.64 17.90
C VAL A 61 -8.92 -9.50 17.49
N CYS A 62 -8.96 -10.08 16.30
CA CYS A 62 -7.87 -10.85 15.71
C CYS A 62 -6.78 -9.93 15.17
N ASP A 63 -5.56 -9.96 15.72
CA ASP A 63 -4.48 -9.05 15.28
C ASP A 63 -4.11 -9.21 13.80
N ALA A 64 -4.27 -10.41 13.25
CA ALA A 64 -3.90 -10.71 11.87
C ALA A 64 -4.90 -10.14 10.85
N THR A 65 -6.16 -9.95 11.25
CA THR A 65 -7.24 -9.56 10.31
C THR A 65 -7.99 -8.31 10.73
N ASP A 66 -7.75 -7.81 11.94
CA ASP A 66 -8.48 -6.72 12.61
C ASP A 66 -10.01 -6.95 12.72
N ASP A 67 -10.43 -8.23 12.66
CA ASP A 67 -11.83 -8.62 12.77
C ASP A 67 -12.23 -8.99 14.20
N ASP A 68 -13.47 -8.68 14.57
CA ASP A 68 -14.10 -9.11 15.82
C ASP A 68 -14.40 -10.63 15.78
N VAL A 69 -13.99 -11.36 16.83
CA VAL A 69 -14.12 -12.81 17.01
C VAL A 69 -14.55 -13.16 18.43
N CYS A 70 -15.35 -14.22 18.59
CA CYS A 70 -15.92 -14.58 19.89
C CYS A 70 -15.06 -15.53 20.74
N SER A 71 -14.11 -16.25 20.13
CA SER A 71 -13.39 -17.36 20.76
C SER A 71 -12.08 -17.69 20.03
N LEU A 72 -11.21 -18.50 20.65
CA LEU A 72 -9.99 -19.01 20.03
C LEU A 72 -10.27 -19.82 18.75
N GLU A 73 -11.30 -20.67 18.76
CA GLU A 73 -11.74 -21.43 17.58
C GLU A 73 -12.12 -20.50 16.42
N CYS A 74 -12.90 -19.44 16.67
CA CYS A 74 -13.29 -18.50 15.62
C CYS A 74 -12.11 -17.63 15.16
N ARG A 75 -11.17 -17.30 16.04
CA ARG A 75 -9.91 -16.64 15.65
C ARG A 75 -9.15 -17.50 14.65
N ASP A 76 -8.92 -18.77 14.96
CA ASP A 76 -8.10 -19.66 14.13
C ASP A 76 -8.75 -19.88 12.75
N LEU A 77 -10.08 -20.03 12.71
CA LEU A 77 -10.84 -20.11 11.45
C LEU A 77 -10.73 -18.83 10.61
N CYS A 78 -10.81 -17.66 11.24
CA CYS A 78 -10.66 -16.37 10.56
C CYS A 78 -9.24 -16.24 9.97
N GLN A 79 -8.20 -16.59 10.73
CA GLN A 79 -6.81 -16.55 10.25
C GLN A 79 -6.57 -17.50 9.08
N VAL A 80 -7.08 -18.74 9.14
CA VAL A 80 -6.95 -19.70 8.03
C VAL A 80 -7.63 -19.17 6.76
N LYS A 81 -8.83 -18.60 6.88
CA LYS A 81 -9.53 -17.99 5.73
C LYS A 81 -8.74 -16.83 5.14
N HIS A 82 -8.18 -15.96 5.98
CA HIS A 82 -7.36 -14.83 5.54
C HIS A 82 -6.07 -15.29 4.83
N GLN A 83 -5.41 -16.33 5.35
CA GLN A 83 -4.24 -16.94 4.71
C GLN A 83 -4.59 -17.53 3.34
N GLN A 84 -5.70 -18.26 3.23
CA GLN A 84 -6.16 -18.82 1.95
C GLN A 84 -6.49 -17.75 0.92
N GLN A 85 -7.21 -16.70 1.32
CA GLN A 85 -7.54 -15.57 0.45
C GLN A 85 -6.28 -14.84 -0.03
N THR A 86 -5.33 -14.62 0.88
CA THR A 86 -4.03 -14.02 0.55
C THR A 86 -3.27 -14.88 -0.46
N GLN A 87 -3.17 -16.19 -0.22
CA GLN A 87 -2.50 -17.12 -1.13
C GLN A 87 -3.17 -17.16 -2.50
N GLN A 88 -4.50 -17.17 -2.55
CA GLN A 88 -5.25 -17.10 -3.82
C GLN A 88 -4.97 -15.79 -4.56
N SER A 89 -5.01 -14.65 -3.86
CA SER A 89 -4.70 -13.33 -4.44
C SER A 89 -3.30 -13.30 -5.05
N LEU A 90 -2.29 -13.81 -4.32
CA LEU A 90 -0.91 -13.90 -4.79
C LEU A 90 -0.79 -14.79 -6.03
N GLN A 91 -1.41 -15.97 -6.02
CA GLN A 91 -1.42 -16.87 -7.18
C GLN A 91 -2.08 -16.23 -8.40
N LEU A 92 -3.20 -15.51 -8.22
CA LEU A 92 -3.85 -14.78 -9.31
C LEU A 92 -2.95 -13.67 -9.85
N GLN A 93 -2.26 -12.94 -8.97
CA GLN A 93 -1.33 -11.88 -9.36
C GLN A 93 -0.13 -12.44 -10.14
N GLU A 94 0.44 -13.57 -9.72
CA GLU A 94 1.50 -14.27 -10.44
C GLU A 94 1.04 -14.73 -11.83
N GLN A 95 -0.13 -15.36 -11.93
CA GLN A 95 -0.71 -15.76 -13.21
C GLN A 95 -0.97 -14.57 -14.13
N GLN A 96 -1.44 -13.45 -13.58
CA GLN A 96 -1.64 -12.22 -14.33
C GLN A 96 -0.31 -11.63 -14.83
N ALA A 97 0.73 -11.65 -13.98
CA ALA A 97 2.07 -11.20 -14.36
C ALA A 97 2.66 -12.06 -15.48
N GLU A 98 2.56 -13.38 -15.38
CA GLU A 98 3.02 -14.31 -16.41
C GLU A 98 2.27 -14.09 -17.74
N ARG A 99 0.94 -13.95 -17.68
CA ARG A 99 0.12 -13.62 -18.87
C ARG A 99 0.54 -12.30 -19.49
N ALA A 100 0.79 -11.28 -18.68
CA ALA A 100 1.27 -9.98 -19.16
C ALA A 100 2.63 -10.12 -19.85
N ASP A 101 3.55 -10.91 -19.31
CA ASP A 101 4.87 -11.15 -19.92
C ASP A 101 4.81 -11.93 -21.23
N ILE A 102 3.89 -12.88 -21.34
CA ILE A 102 3.62 -13.57 -22.62
C ILE A 102 3.08 -12.58 -23.65
N LEU A 103 2.11 -11.74 -23.28
CA LEU A 103 1.53 -10.74 -24.18
C LEU A 103 2.56 -9.70 -24.62
N ARG A 104 3.40 -9.21 -23.71
CA ARG A 104 4.51 -8.30 -24.02
C ARG A 104 5.43 -8.88 -25.08
N ARG A 105 5.85 -10.14 -24.92
CA ARG A 105 6.68 -10.84 -25.91
C ARG A 105 5.99 -11.00 -27.26
N LYS A 106 4.71 -11.39 -27.28
CA LYS A 106 3.93 -11.55 -28.52
C LYS A 106 3.75 -10.25 -29.28
N LEU A 107 3.59 -9.14 -28.56
CA LEU A 107 3.41 -7.81 -29.14
C LEU A 107 4.73 -7.08 -29.41
N GLY A 108 5.88 -7.70 -29.11
CA GLY A 108 7.20 -7.06 -29.24
C GLY A 108 7.41 -5.87 -28.28
N ILE A 109 6.64 -5.79 -27.19
CA ILE A 109 6.73 -4.73 -26.19
C ILE A 109 7.89 -5.03 -25.23
N GLN A 110 8.85 -4.12 -25.16
CA GLN A 110 9.98 -4.19 -24.22
C GLN A 110 9.75 -3.20 -23.08
N VAL A 111 9.79 -3.67 -21.83
CA VAL A 111 9.67 -2.83 -20.64
C VAL A 111 11.03 -2.82 -19.94
N VAL A 112 11.61 -1.63 -19.79
CA VAL A 112 12.88 -1.45 -19.08
C VAL A 112 12.65 -0.56 -17.86
N LEU A 113 13.02 -1.06 -16.67
CA LEU A 113 12.86 -0.34 -15.41
C LEU A 113 14.21 0.23 -14.97
N LYS A 114 14.27 1.53 -14.68
CA LYS A 114 15.40 2.17 -14.00
C LYS A 114 14.93 2.70 -12.65
N THR A 115 15.51 2.18 -11.56
CA THR A 115 15.38 2.77 -10.23
C THR A 115 16.55 3.73 -10.02
N ALA A 116 16.29 4.88 -9.37
CA ALA A 116 17.32 5.87 -9.07
C ALA A 116 18.44 5.33 -8.15
N SER A 117 18.22 4.19 -7.50
CA SER A 117 19.15 3.52 -6.58
C SER A 117 20.13 2.56 -7.26
N GLY A 118 20.12 2.41 -8.60
CA GLY A 118 21.12 1.62 -9.32
C GLY A 118 21.11 0.11 -9.02
N ALA A 119 20.19 -0.36 -8.18
CA ALA A 119 20.07 -1.75 -7.78
C ALA A 119 18.79 -2.34 -8.36
N GLY A 120 18.95 -3.28 -9.31
CA GLY A 120 17.87 -4.06 -9.88
C GLY A 120 17.75 -3.91 -11.38
N SER A 121 18.77 -4.35 -12.12
CA SER A 121 18.68 -4.47 -13.57
C SER A 121 18.67 -5.95 -13.96
N VAL A 122 17.48 -6.51 -14.14
CA VAL A 122 17.30 -7.68 -15.02
C VAL A 122 17.43 -7.15 -16.45
N VAL A 123 18.67 -6.96 -16.89
CA VAL A 123 18.96 -6.66 -18.30
C VAL A 123 18.94 -7.98 -19.04
N ARG A 124 17.86 -8.29 -19.74
CA ARG A 124 17.97 -9.13 -20.92
C ARG A 124 18.33 -8.23 -22.08
N GLU A 125 19.55 -8.43 -22.59
CA GLU A 125 20.17 -7.81 -23.76
C GLU A 125 19.15 -7.37 -24.81
N THR A 126 19.19 -6.09 -25.22
CA THR A 126 19.65 -5.60 -26.55
C THR A 126 19.19 -4.16 -26.88
N GLN A 127 18.83 -3.31 -25.90
CA GLN A 127 18.76 -1.86 -26.12
C GLN A 127 19.32 -1.10 -24.92
N LEU A 128 20.54 -0.59 -25.09
CA LEU A 128 21.24 0.21 -24.09
C LEU A 128 20.43 1.49 -23.89
N LEU A 129 19.79 1.62 -22.73
CA LEU A 129 19.11 2.86 -22.36
C LEU A 129 20.06 4.05 -22.54
N PRO A 130 19.58 5.20 -23.02
CA PRO A 130 20.42 6.37 -23.18
C PRO A 130 21.07 6.77 -21.86
N ILE A 131 22.26 7.35 -21.99
CA ILE A 131 23.02 7.83 -20.85
C ILE A 131 22.24 9.00 -20.24
N PRO A 132 22.19 9.17 -18.91
CA PRO A 132 21.57 10.34 -18.33
C PRO A 132 22.24 11.62 -18.84
N MET A 133 21.47 12.65 -19.16
CA MET A 133 22.06 13.96 -19.52
C MET A 133 22.41 14.77 -18.28
N VAL A 134 23.60 15.39 -18.25
CA VAL A 134 24.03 16.24 -17.11
C VAL A 134 23.73 17.73 -17.32
N ASP A 135 23.55 18.13 -18.58
CA ASP A 135 23.14 19.46 -19.00
C ASP A 135 22.21 19.35 -20.24
N PHE A 136 21.51 20.42 -20.58
CA PHE A 136 20.59 20.42 -21.73
C PHE A 136 21.32 20.46 -23.09
N ALA A 137 22.58 20.91 -23.13
CA ALA A 137 23.37 21.02 -24.35
C ALA A 137 24.04 19.69 -24.76
N GLN A 138 24.05 18.69 -23.88
CA GLN A 138 24.69 17.41 -24.09
C GLN A 138 24.07 16.66 -25.28
N GLU A 139 24.90 16.32 -26.26
CA GLU A 139 24.50 15.54 -27.44
C GLU A 139 24.71 14.04 -27.21
N GLN A 140 23.76 13.19 -27.62
CA GLN A 140 23.90 11.73 -27.59
C GLN A 140 23.58 11.09 -28.94
N GLY A 141 24.62 10.91 -29.76
CA GLY A 141 24.44 10.41 -31.12
C GLY A 141 23.60 11.39 -31.95
N THR A 142 22.47 10.93 -32.47
CA THR A 142 21.53 11.77 -33.25
C THR A 142 20.49 12.51 -32.39
N ALA A 143 20.42 12.21 -31.08
CA ALA A 143 19.47 12.80 -30.15
C ALA A 143 20.03 14.10 -29.54
N LYS A 144 19.47 15.25 -29.94
CA LYS A 144 19.76 16.57 -29.36
C LYS A 144 18.51 17.44 -29.26
N LEU A 145 18.51 18.38 -28.31
CA LEU A 145 17.42 19.34 -28.18
C LEU A 145 17.45 20.37 -29.32
N PRO A 146 16.29 20.84 -29.82
CA PRO A 146 16.24 21.93 -30.78
C PRO A 146 16.88 23.21 -30.25
N GLN A 147 17.61 23.93 -31.10
CA GLN A 147 18.35 25.13 -30.71
C GLN A 147 17.47 26.22 -30.08
N GLU A 148 16.26 26.41 -30.62
CA GLU A 148 15.29 27.37 -30.09
C GLU A 148 14.86 27.03 -28.65
N LEU A 149 14.68 25.74 -28.35
CA LEU A 149 14.36 25.31 -26.99
C LEU A 149 15.53 25.54 -26.04
N LEU A 150 16.77 25.31 -26.48
CA LEU A 150 17.96 25.63 -25.68
C LEU A 150 18.03 27.12 -25.35
N MET A 151 17.81 28.00 -26.34
CA MET A 151 17.75 29.45 -26.11
C MET A 151 16.68 29.83 -25.08
N ASN A 152 15.50 29.23 -25.18
CA ASN A 152 14.39 29.47 -24.25
C ASN A 152 14.74 29.00 -22.83
N LEU A 153 15.38 27.84 -22.68
CA LEU A 153 15.83 27.33 -21.38
C LEU A 153 16.84 28.27 -20.74
N THR A 154 17.86 28.72 -21.49
CA THR A 154 18.85 29.68 -21.00
C THR A 154 18.23 31.02 -20.63
N ALA A 155 17.36 31.57 -21.47
CA ALA A 155 16.66 32.83 -21.20
C ALA A 155 15.77 32.77 -19.93
N ASN A 156 15.30 31.57 -19.56
CA ASN A 156 14.50 31.34 -18.37
C ASN A 156 15.29 30.80 -17.17
N ASN A 157 16.63 30.80 -17.23
CA ASN A 157 17.55 30.32 -16.18
C ASN A 157 17.38 28.83 -15.83
N PHE A 158 17.00 28.00 -16.79
CA PHE A 158 17.02 26.55 -16.65
C PHE A 158 18.39 26.01 -17.10
N GLU A 159 19.38 26.12 -16.22
CA GLU A 159 20.78 25.75 -16.54
C GLU A 159 21.02 24.23 -16.58
N ARG A 160 20.34 23.47 -15.70
CA ARG A 160 20.52 22.02 -15.58
C ARG A 160 19.19 21.27 -15.48
N PRO A 161 19.09 20.08 -16.11
CA PRO A 161 17.92 19.22 -15.96
C PRO A 161 17.78 18.70 -14.53
N THR A 162 16.54 18.58 -14.06
CA THR A 162 16.22 17.89 -12.80
C THR A 162 16.52 16.38 -12.92
N PRO A 163 16.69 15.64 -11.80
CA PRO A 163 17.01 14.20 -11.86
C PRO A 163 16.05 13.36 -12.72
N VAL A 164 14.75 13.69 -12.75
CA VAL A 164 13.79 13.02 -13.63
C VAL A 164 14.03 13.39 -15.10
N GLN A 165 14.26 14.67 -15.40
CA GLN A 165 14.58 15.14 -16.75
C GLN A 165 15.90 14.55 -17.28
N MET A 166 16.92 14.43 -16.42
CA MET A 166 18.21 13.81 -16.75
C MET A 166 18.05 12.40 -17.32
N GLN A 167 17.06 11.65 -16.80
CA GLN A 167 16.80 10.26 -17.19
C GLN A 167 15.76 10.14 -18.32
N THR A 168 14.74 11.00 -18.32
CA THR A 168 13.59 10.90 -19.23
C THR A 168 13.86 11.56 -20.59
N ILE A 169 14.48 12.74 -20.63
CA ILE A 169 14.68 13.48 -21.88
C ILE A 169 15.48 12.65 -22.91
N PRO A 170 16.61 12.01 -22.54
CA PRO A 170 17.35 11.19 -23.50
C PRO A 170 16.53 10.03 -24.08
N CYS A 171 15.66 9.40 -23.27
CA CYS A 171 14.78 8.33 -23.72
C CYS A 171 13.77 8.82 -24.77
N VAL A 172 13.14 9.98 -24.52
CA VAL A 172 12.17 10.57 -25.44
C VAL A 172 12.83 11.00 -26.75
N LEU A 173 14.03 11.60 -26.69
CA LEU A 173 14.77 12.01 -27.90
C LEU A 173 15.18 10.83 -28.79
N GLN A 174 15.31 9.63 -28.23
CA GLN A 174 15.57 8.40 -28.98
C GLN A 174 14.28 7.70 -29.44
N GLY A 175 13.11 8.27 -29.17
CA GLY A 175 11.82 7.71 -29.58
C GLY A 175 11.28 6.61 -28.65
N HIS A 176 11.79 6.49 -27.42
CA HIS A 176 11.23 5.57 -26.43
C HIS A 176 9.94 6.14 -25.81
N ASN A 177 8.94 5.27 -25.60
CA ASN A 177 7.79 5.59 -24.77
C ASN A 177 8.22 5.55 -23.28
N VAL A 178 7.89 6.57 -22.51
CA VAL A 178 8.38 6.70 -21.12
C VAL A 178 7.22 6.89 -20.16
N LEU A 179 7.20 6.07 -19.10
CA LEU A 179 6.38 6.29 -17.91
C LEU A 179 7.29 6.77 -16.77
N ALA A 180 7.16 8.03 -16.38
CA ALA A 180 7.91 8.61 -15.28
C ALA A 180 7.01 8.83 -14.05
N LEU A 181 7.40 8.26 -12.91
CA LEU A 181 6.73 8.47 -11.63
C LEU A 181 7.60 9.38 -10.76
N LYS A 182 7.08 10.55 -10.39
CA LYS A 182 7.73 11.50 -9.49
C LYS A 182 6.75 11.89 -8.40
N PRO A 183 7.10 11.77 -7.10
CA PRO A 183 6.32 12.37 -6.04
C PRO A 183 6.22 13.88 -6.25
N THR A 184 5.01 14.42 -6.31
CA THR A 184 4.81 15.87 -6.25
C THR A 184 5.14 16.30 -4.83
N MET A 185 6.22 17.05 -4.64
CA MET A 185 6.52 17.66 -3.35
C MET A 185 5.36 18.61 -3.01
N THR A 186 4.54 18.24 -2.04
CA THR A 186 3.55 19.13 -1.42
C THR A 186 4.28 20.29 -0.76
N VAL A 187 3.76 21.48 -1.02
CA VAL A 187 4.34 22.79 -0.74
C VAL A 187 4.67 23.02 0.74
N ASP A 188 5.94 23.30 1.04
CA ASP A 188 6.36 24.24 2.10
C ASP A 188 7.79 24.79 1.88
N SER A 189 8.29 24.77 0.65
CA SER A 189 9.53 25.46 0.31
C SER A 189 9.51 25.88 -1.15
N ILE A 190 9.62 27.18 -1.36
CA ILE A 190 9.73 27.85 -2.65
C ILE A 190 10.89 27.24 -3.43
N THR A 191 10.59 26.44 -4.44
CA THR A 191 11.41 26.34 -5.67
C THR A 191 10.52 25.84 -6.79
N LYS A 192 10.55 26.51 -7.95
CA LYS A 192 9.80 26.18 -9.17
C LYS A 192 9.96 24.70 -9.55
N SER A 193 9.07 23.83 -9.09
CA SER A 193 8.94 22.46 -9.60
C SER A 193 7.73 22.43 -10.52
N SER A 194 7.95 22.74 -11.80
CA SER A 194 6.94 22.50 -12.82
C SER A 194 6.59 21.02 -12.84
N ASN A 195 5.31 20.74 -12.55
CA ASN A 195 4.68 19.45 -12.71
C ASN A 195 4.70 19.06 -14.19
N TYR A 196 5.31 17.92 -14.52
CA TYR A 196 5.06 17.26 -15.79
C TYR A 196 5.05 15.75 -15.56
N LEU A 197 3.84 15.20 -15.50
CA LEU A 197 3.57 13.85 -15.95
C LEU A 197 3.57 13.92 -17.49
N LEU A 198 4.69 13.62 -18.13
CA LEU A 198 4.73 13.42 -19.58
C LEU A 198 4.60 11.92 -19.81
N CYS A 199 3.39 11.47 -20.13
CA CYS A 199 3.20 10.27 -20.91
C CYS A 199 3.29 10.69 -22.39
N PHE A 200 4.26 10.14 -23.10
CA PHE A 200 4.20 9.98 -24.56
C PHE A 200 4.21 8.49 -24.86
#